data_AF-H2XPB0-F1
#
_entry.id   AF-H2XPB0-F1
#
_cell.length_a   1.000
_cell.length_b   1.000
_cell.length_c   1.000
_cell.angle_alpha   90.00
_cell.angle_beta   90.00
_cell.angle_gamma   90.00
#
_symmetry.space_group_name_H-M   'P 1'
#
loop_
_entity.id
_entity.type
_entity.pdbx_description
1 polymer ?
#
loop_
_entity_poly.entity_id
_entity_poly.type
_entity_poly.pdbx_seq_one_letter_code
_entity_poly.pdbx_strand_id
1 'polypeptide(L)'
;MLLNRQPTLHKGSIMAHRVRVLPGEKTLRLHYANCKSYNADFDGDEMNAHFPQSELCRSEAYQLMSTDAQYLSGKDGKPLSCLIQDHMVAGVNMCIRGRFFTQEEYQQLTYEALMHLPYKVKLIKPALIKPKKLWSGKQIFSTIFLNITPNGLPLINLTGKSKIGPKNWQKEPARNAKVAPIHGVDMCESQVLVILFINWRHFITFS
;
A
#
# COMPACT_ATOMS: atom_id res chain seq x y z
N MET A 1 -12.24 21.30 0.40
CA MET A 1 -12.78 21.65 1.73
C MET A 1 -11.66 21.48 2.74
N LEU A 2 -11.49 22.41 3.66
CA LEU A 2 -10.50 22.31 4.73
C LEU A 2 -11.14 21.60 5.91
N LEU A 3 -10.53 20.52 6.39
CA LEU A 3 -10.95 19.84 7.61
C LEU A 3 -9.97 20.15 8.72
N ASN A 4 -10.51 20.38 9.91
CA ASN A 4 -9.76 20.75 11.10
C ASN A 4 -10.27 19.94 12.31
N ARG A 5 -9.36 19.34 13.09
CA ARG A 5 -9.67 18.73 14.39
C ARG A 5 -9.06 19.56 15.52
N GLN A 6 -9.89 19.95 16.48
CA GLN A 6 -9.43 20.68 17.68
C GLN A 6 -8.94 19.71 18.76
N PRO A 7 -7.91 20.07 19.54
CA PRO A 7 -7.03 21.25 19.40
C PRO A 7 -6.02 21.11 18.25
N THR A 8 -5.72 22.21 17.56
CA THR A 8 -4.72 22.25 16.47
C THR A 8 -3.31 22.44 17.02
N LEU A 9 -2.56 21.36 17.22
CA LEU A 9 -1.18 21.44 17.71
C LEU A 9 -0.14 21.63 16.60
N HIS A 10 -0.45 21.18 15.38
CA HIS A 10 0.50 21.16 14.28
C HIS A 10 -0.18 21.45 12.95
N LYS A 11 0.61 21.83 11.95
CA LYS A 11 0.13 22.12 10.59
C LYS A 11 -0.73 20.98 10.01
N GLY A 12 -0.37 19.73 10.30
CA GLY A 12 -1.11 18.54 9.85
C GLY A 12 -2.50 18.36 10.47
N SER A 13 -2.88 19.14 11.48
CA SER A 13 -4.22 19.14 12.08
C SER A 13 -5.26 19.89 11.24
N ILE A 14 -4.83 20.62 10.20
CA ILE A 14 -5.71 21.25 9.21
C ILE A 14 -5.22 20.95 7.79
N MET A 15 -6.02 20.21 7.01
CA MET A 15 -5.66 19.86 5.63
C MET A 15 -6.87 19.99 4.70
N ALA A 16 -6.57 20.22 3.42
CA ALA A 16 -7.54 20.25 2.35
C ALA A 16 -7.84 18.84 1.85
N HIS A 17 -9.13 18.51 1.82
CA HIS A 17 -9.66 17.28 1.24
C HIS A 17 -10.52 17.60 0.02
N ARG A 18 -10.50 16.66 -0.94
CA ARG A 18 -11.45 16.64 -2.04
C ARG A 18 -12.79 16.13 -1.53
N VAL A 19 -13.84 16.91 -1.75
CA VAL A 19 -15.19 16.56 -1.30
C VAL A 19 -15.77 15.47 -2.22
N ARG A 20 -16.30 14.41 -1.61
CA ARG A 20 -17.15 13.41 -2.25
C ARG A 20 -18.45 13.33 -1.47
N VAL A 21 -19.56 13.69 -2.09
CA VAL A 21 -20.88 13.63 -1.45
C VAL A 21 -21.36 12.18 -1.43
N LEU A 22 -21.74 11.70 -0.25
CA LEU A 22 -22.29 10.37 -0.03
C LEU A 22 -23.75 10.52 0.42
N PRO A 23 -24.73 10.12 -0.41
CA PRO A 23 -26.13 10.27 -0.05
C PRO A 23 -26.51 9.34 1.10
N GLY A 24 -27.36 9.81 2.02
CA GLY A 24 -27.87 9.03 3.15
C GLY A 24 -27.00 9.04 4.42
N GLU A 25 -25.78 9.58 4.34
CA GLU A 25 -24.89 9.70 5.50
C GLU A 25 -25.17 11.00 6.28
N LYS A 26 -25.13 10.90 7.62
CA LYS A 26 -25.30 12.05 8.53
C LYS A 26 -23.99 12.51 9.18
N THR A 27 -22.90 11.77 8.96
CA THR A 27 -21.59 12.02 9.55
C THR A 27 -20.52 12.22 8.48
N LEU A 28 -19.45 12.92 8.84
CA LEU A 28 -18.29 13.05 7.97
C LEU A 28 -17.54 11.72 7.89
N ARG A 29 -17.27 11.23 6.67
CA ARG A 29 -16.46 10.03 6.44
C ARG A 29 -15.06 10.42 6.01
N LEU A 30 -14.06 9.95 6.75
CA LEU A 30 -12.64 10.19 6.50
C LEU A 30 -11.91 8.87 6.29
N HIS A 31 -10.89 8.86 5.42
CA HIS A 31 -10.06 7.68 5.19
C HIS A 31 -9.07 7.44 6.35
N TYR A 32 -8.91 6.19 6.78
CA TYR A 32 -8.05 5.78 7.91
C TYR A 32 -6.60 6.27 7.81
N ALA A 33 -6.05 6.40 6.60
CA ALA A 33 -4.69 6.88 6.41
C ALA A 33 -4.46 8.30 6.94
N ASN A 34 -5.52 9.12 7.03
CA ASN A 34 -5.43 10.49 7.50
C ASN A 34 -5.62 10.62 9.02
N CYS A 35 -6.11 9.59 9.70
CA CYS A 35 -6.46 9.64 11.12
C CYS A 35 -5.26 9.96 12.00
N LYS A 36 -4.09 9.43 11.67
CA LYS A 36 -2.84 9.73 12.39
C LYS A 36 -2.46 11.21 12.31
N SER A 37 -2.74 11.88 11.18
CA SER A 37 -2.45 13.31 11.02
C SER A 37 -3.32 14.19 11.91
N TYR A 38 -4.59 13.82 12.09
CA TYR A 38 -5.55 14.50 12.96
C TYR A 38 -5.50 14.03 14.43
N ASN A 39 -4.78 12.94 14.71
CA ASN A 39 -4.83 12.21 15.97
C ASN A 39 -6.27 11.79 16.35
N ALA A 40 -7.01 11.30 15.36
CA ALA A 40 -8.42 10.91 15.49
C ALA A 40 -8.58 9.38 15.66
N ASP A 41 -9.51 8.95 16.51
CA ASP A 41 -9.75 7.54 16.88
C ASP A 41 -11.21 7.05 16.67
N PHE A 42 -12.06 7.85 16.00
CA PHE A 42 -13.43 7.49 15.58
C PHE A 42 -14.35 7.00 16.71
N ASP A 43 -14.20 7.53 17.92
CA ASP A 43 -15.02 7.20 19.09
C ASP A 43 -16.13 8.23 19.38
N GLY A 44 -16.28 9.25 18.51
CA GLY A 44 -17.18 10.38 18.71
C GLY A 44 -16.54 11.74 18.39
N ASP A 45 -15.30 11.75 17.90
CA ASP A 45 -14.59 12.95 17.46
C ASP A 45 -15.39 13.89 16.56
N GLU A 46 -15.35 15.18 16.88
CA GLU A 46 -15.91 16.25 16.05
C GLU A 46 -14.81 16.94 15.23
N MET A 47 -15.13 17.26 13.98
CA MET A 47 -14.23 17.98 13.08
C MET A 47 -14.94 19.16 12.42
N ASN A 48 -14.25 20.28 12.34
CA ASN A 48 -14.73 21.47 11.66
C ASN A 48 -14.44 21.39 10.17
N ALA A 49 -15.45 21.70 9.36
CA ALA A 49 -15.34 21.79 7.91
C ALA A 49 -15.42 23.25 7.49
N HIS A 50 -14.34 23.76 6.90
CA HIS A 50 -14.29 25.11 6.33
C HIS A 50 -14.35 25.03 4.81
N PHE A 51 -15.22 25.83 4.21
CA PHE A 51 -15.42 25.89 2.77
C PHE A 51 -14.87 27.21 2.21
N PRO A 52 -13.71 27.18 1.53
CA PRO A 52 -13.14 28.38 0.91
C PRO A 52 -14.01 28.88 -0.24
N GLN A 53 -14.34 30.18 -0.23
CA GLN A 53 -15.22 30.81 -1.22
C GLN A 53 -14.46 31.42 -2.41
N SER A 54 -13.22 31.87 -2.20
CA SER A 54 -12.42 32.51 -3.26
C SER A 54 -11.58 31.48 -4.03
N GLU A 55 -11.35 31.74 -5.32
CA GLU A 55 -10.51 30.87 -6.16
C GLU A 55 -9.04 30.87 -5.71
N LEU A 56 -8.54 31.99 -5.18
CA LEU A 56 -7.20 32.06 -4.59
C LEU A 56 -7.06 31.10 -3.41
N CYS A 57 -7.99 31.15 -2.45
CA CYS A 57 -7.96 30.22 -1.32
C CYS A 57 -8.17 28.76 -1.75
N ARG A 58 -8.97 28.52 -2.80
CA ARG A 58 -9.12 27.17 -3.38
C ARG A 58 -7.80 26.67 -3.98
N SER A 59 -7.10 27.50 -4.73
CA SER A 59 -5.79 27.16 -5.31
C SER A 59 -4.77 26.81 -4.23
N GLU A 60 -4.64 27.64 -3.19
CA GLU A 60 -3.77 27.36 -2.04
C GLU A 60 -4.16 26.08 -1.32
N ALA A 61 -5.48 25.83 -1.16
CA ALA A 61 -5.95 24.61 -0.54
C ALA A 61 -5.54 23.36 -1.34
N TYR A 62 -5.66 23.38 -2.67
CA TYR A 62 -5.29 22.25 -3.52
C TYR A 62 -3.78 22.01 -3.62
N GLN A 63 -2.97 23.08 -3.63
CA GLN A 63 -1.54 22.96 -3.88
C GLN A 63 -0.71 22.87 -2.58
N LEU A 64 -1.03 23.69 -1.58
CA LEU A 64 -0.21 23.83 -0.37
C LEU A 64 -0.76 23.04 0.80
N MET A 65 -2.09 23.04 0.97
CA MET A 65 -2.76 22.42 2.12
C MET A 65 -3.30 21.02 1.82
N SER A 66 -3.11 20.49 0.62
CA SER A 66 -3.60 19.15 0.27
C SER A 66 -2.96 18.08 1.15
N THR A 67 -3.72 17.02 1.41
CA THR A 67 -3.23 15.84 2.15
C THR A 67 -1.95 15.27 1.54
N ASP A 68 -1.84 15.32 0.21
CA ASP A 68 -0.69 14.78 -0.54
C ASP A 68 0.56 15.64 -0.32
N ALA A 69 0.41 16.97 -0.24
CA ALA A 69 1.49 17.89 0.10
C ALA A 69 1.94 17.80 1.57
N GLN A 70 1.10 17.24 2.45
CA GLN A 70 1.37 17.08 3.89
C GLN A 70 1.78 15.64 4.27
N TYR A 71 2.32 14.85 3.31
CA TYR A 71 2.70 13.46 3.56
C TYR A 71 3.78 13.31 4.66
N LEU A 72 4.73 14.25 4.75
CA LEU A 72 5.83 14.24 5.71
C LEU A 72 5.55 15.18 6.89
N SER A 73 5.90 14.74 8.09
CA SER A 73 5.85 15.58 9.29
C SER A 73 6.95 16.65 9.25
N GLY A 74 6.59 17.91 9.53
CA GLY A 74 7.55 19.01 9.62
C GLY A 74 8.56 18.89 10.77
N LYS A 75 8.28 18.05 11.79
CA LYS A 75 9.16 17.88 12.95
C LYS A 75 10.32 16.92 12.68
N ASP A 76 9.99 15.71 12.24
CA ASP A 76 10.96 14.60 12.11
C ASP A 76 11.15 14.16 10.65
N GLY A 77 10.43 14.74 9.68
CA GLY A 77 10.41 14.27 8.28
C GLY A 77 9.81 12.88 8.10
N LYS A 78 9.16 12.31 9.13
CA LYS A 78 8.56 10.98 9.09
C LYS A 78 7.20 11.01 8.38
N PRO A 79 6.81 9.94 7.66
CA PRO A 79 5.49 9.87 7.03
C PRO A 79 4.36 9.90 8.05
N LEU A 80 3.38 10.78 7.80
CA LEU A 80 2.17 10.94 8.61
C LEU A 80 1.06 10.02 8.13
N SER A 81 0.83 9.95 6.81
CA SER A 81 -0.22 9.14 6.22
C SER A 81 0.26 7.72 5.93
N CYS A 82 -0.28 6.75 6.67
CA CYS A 82 0.03 5.34 6.47
C CYS A 82 -1.23 4.49 6.68
N LEU A 83 -1.27 3.31 6.04
CA LEU A 83 -2.26 2.29 6.36
C LEU A 83 -2.00 1.72 7.76
N ILE A 84 -3.08 1.42 8.49
CA ILE A 84 -3.04 0.94 9.87
C ILE A 84 -3.87 -0.34 10.04
N GLN A 85 -3.65 -1.03 11.16
CA GLN A 85 -4.46 -2.15 11.66
C GLN A 85 -4.67 -3.25 10.61
N ASP A 86 -5.90 -3.44 10.13
CA ASP A 86 -6.30 -4.55 9.28
C ASP A 86 -5.55 -4.58 7.96
N HIS A 87 -5.20 -3.42 7.40
CA HIS A 87 -4.40 -3.35 6.18
C HIS A 87 -3.01 -3.94 6.37
N MET A 88 -2.41 -3.76 7.55
CA MET A 88 -1.10 -4.32 7.88
C MET A 88 -1.21 -5.84 8.04
N VAL A 89 -2.26 -6.31 8.72
CA VAL A 89 -2.50 -7.75 8.94
C VAL A 89 -2.81 -8.45 7.62
N ALA A 90 -3.70 -7.88 6.80
CA ALA A 90 -4.03 -8.38 5.47
C ALA A 90 -2.81 -8.38 4.55
N GLY A 91 -2.01 -7.31 4.56
CA GLY A 91 -0.78 -7.22 3.77
C GLY A 91 0.23 -8.31 4.11
N VAL A 92 0.43 -8.57 5.41
CA VAL A 92 1.25 -9.70 5.88
C VAL A 92 0.64 -11.02 5.42
N ASN A 93 -0.62 -11.29 5.75
CA ASN A 93 -1.29 -12.56 5.43
C ASN A 93 -1.26 -12.88 3.92
N MET A 94 -1.50 -11.89 3.06
CA MET A 94 -1.42 -12.04 1.61
C MET A 94 0.01 -12.38 1.13
N CYS A 95 1.04 -11.83 1.78
CA CYS A 95 2.44 -11.98 1.36
C CYS A 95 3.17 -13.18 1.97
N ILE A 96 2.55 -13.93 2.88
CA ILE A 96 3.12 -15.15 3.47
C ILE A 96 3.43 -16.18 2.38
N ARG A 97 4.58 -16.86 2.51
CA ARG A 97 5.00 -17.92 1.59
C ARG A 97 4.06 -19.11 1.70
N GLY A 98 3.64 -19.64 0.55
CA GLY A 98 2.68 -20.74 0.48
C GLY A 98 1.23 -20.27 0.35
N ARG A 99 0.96 -18.96 0.50
CA ARG A 99 -0.34 -18.39 0.11
C ARG A 99 -0.35 -18.08 -1.38
N PHE A 100 -1.26 -18.75 -2.09
CA PHE A 100 -1.44 -18.63 -3.52
C PHE A 100 -2.87 -18.27 -3.85
N PHE A 101 -3.04 -17.58 -4.97
CA PHE A 101 -4.31 -17.11 -5.49
C PHE A 101 -4.56 -17.72 -6.86
N THR A 102 -5.81 -18.08 -7.12
CA THR A 102 -6.29 -18.54 -8.42
C THR A 102 -6.31 -17.38 -9.43
N GLN A 103 -6.53 -17.70 -10.71
CA GLN A 103 -6.56 -16.68 -11.75
C GLN A 103 -7.70 -15.68 -11.52
N GLU A 104 -8.85 -16.19 -11.09
CA GLU A 104 -10.06 -15.43 -10.84
C GLU A 104 -9.84 -14.46 -9.66
N GLU A 105 -9.32 -14.95 -8.53
CA GLU A 105 -9.01 -14.13 -7.36
C GLU A 105 -7.95 -13.07 -7.68
N TYR A 106 -6.90 -13.44 -8.42
CA TYR A 106 -5.86 -12.51 -8.83
C TYR A 106 -6.43 -11.37 -9.69
N GLN A 107 -7.27 -11.70 -10.68
CA GLN A 107 -7.88 -10.71 -11.55
C GLN A 107 -8.86 -9.80 -10.80
N GLN A 108 -9.65 -10.37 -9.89
CA GLN A 108 -10.57 -9.59 -9.06
C GLN A 108 -9.83 -8.60 -8.16
N LEU A 109 -8.84 -9.08 -7.39
CA LEU A 109 -8.07 -8.22 -6.48
C LEU A 109 -7.30 -7.12 -7.22
N THR A 110 -6.73 -7.44 -8.39
CA THR A 110 -6.02 -6.43 -9.19
C THR A 110 -6.97 -5.42 -9.82
N TYR A 111 -8.15 -5.84 -10.25
CA TYR A 111 -9.18 -4.93 -10.78
C TYR A 111 -9.72 -3.98 -9.71
N GLU A 112 -10.07 -4.49 -8.53
CA GLU A 112 -10.57 -3.69 -7.41
C GLU A 112 -9.54 -2.63 -6.98
N ALA A 113 -8.25 -2.99 -6.92
CA ALA A 113 -7.19 -2.05 -6.57
C ALA A 113 -6.94 -0.96 -7.63
N LEU A 114 -7.18 -1.26 -8.91
CA LEU A 114 -6.80 -0.43 -10.05
C LEU A 114 -8.00 0.19 -10.80
N MET A 115 -9.21 0.08 -10.26
CA MET A 115 -10.45 0.52 -10.92
C MET A 115 -10.47 2.00 -11.35
N HIS A 116 -9.64 2.84 -10.73
CA HIS A 116 -9.56 4.27 -10.99
C HIS A 116 -8.68 4.63 -12.19
N LEU A 117 -7.93 3.66 -12.74
CA LEU A 117 -7.05 3.90 -13.87
C LEU A 117 -7.82 3.86 -15.21
N PRO A 118 -7.57 4.81 -16.12
CA PRO A 118 -8.32 4.91 -17.38
C PRO A 118 -7.83 3.94 -18.47
N TYR A 119 -6.82 3.10 -18.20
CA TYR A 119 -6.20 2.21 -19.18
C TYR A 119 -6.26 0.74 -18.77
N LYS A 120 -6.03 -0.12 -19.76
CA LYS A 120 -5.99 -1.58 -19.57
C LYS A 120 -4.88 -1.99 -18.62
N VAL A 121 -5.26 -2.72 -17.58
CA VAL A 121 -4.34 -3.26 -16.57
C VAL A 121 -3.37 -4.26 -17.20
N LYS A 122 -2.07 -4.05 -16.98
CA LYS A 122 -0.99 -4.98 -17.34
C LYS A 122 -0.88 -6.06 -16.28
N LEU A 123 -1.15 -7.30 -16.66
CA LEU A 123 -1.04 -8.47 -15.77
C LEU A 123 0.30 -9.18 -15.90
N ILE A 124 0.72 -9.87 -14.86
CA ILE A 124 1.97 -10.65 -14.84
C ILE A 124 1.71 -12.15 -14.93
N LYS A 125 2.73 -12.89 -15.37
CA LYS A 125 2.66 -14.36 -15.51
C LYS A 125 2.52 -15.03 -14.14
N PRO A 126 1.81 -16.17 -14.05
CA PRO A 126 1.64 -16.91 -12.80
C PRO A 126 2.98 -17.41 -12.26
N ALA A 127 3.08 -17.50 -10.94
CA ALA A 127 4.21 -18.12 -10.26
C ALA A 127 4.25 -19.63 -10.50
N LEU A 128 3.12 -20.32 -10.31
CA LEU A 128 2.97 -21.75 -10.59
C LEU A 128 2.13 -21.92 -11.85
N ILE A 129 2.62 -22.72 -12.80
CA ILE A 129 1.90 -22.99 -14.06
C ILE A 129 1.18 -24.34 -13.99
N LYS A 130 1.80 -25.34 -13.36
CA LYS A 130 1.26 -26.70 -13.18
C LYS A 130 1.23 -27.04 -11.69
N PRO A 131 0.27 -27.84 -11.21
CA PRO A 131 -0.89 -28.40 -11.93
C PRO A 131 -1.99 -27.36 -12.23
N LYS A 132 -2.04 -26.25 -11.48
CA LYS A 132 -2.97 -25.14 -11.69
C LYS A 132 -2.19 -23.83 -11.78
N LYS A 133 -2.68 -22.87 -12.58
CA LYS A 133 -2.12 -21.51 -12.64
C LYS A 133 -2.39 -20.79 -11.33
N LEU A 134 -1.34 -20.42 -10.61
CA LEU A 134 -1.43 -19.73 -9.33
C LEU A 134 -0.46 -18.55 -9.26
N TRP A 135 -0.93 -17.48 -8.60
CA TRP A 135 -0.17 -16.26 -8.34
C TRP A 135 0.13 -16.14 -6.84
N SER A 136 1.27 -15.55 -6.49
CA SER A 136 1.57 -15.22 -5.09
C SER A 136 0.98 -13.86 -4.70
N GLY A 137 0.82 -13.58 -3.40
CA GLY A 137 0.40 -12.23 -2.98
C GLY A 137 1.42 -11.14 -3.35
N LYS A 138 2.72 -11.48 -3.34
CA LYS A 138 3.80 -10.57 -3.80
C LYS A 138 3.62 -10.17 -5.27
N GLN A 139 3.10 -11.08 -6.09
CA GLN A 139 2.78 -10.84 -7.49
C GLN A 139 1.59 -9.88 -7.66
N ILE A 140 0.59 -9.92 -6.78
CA ILE A 140 -0.52 -8.95 -6.77
C ILE A 140 0.03 -7.53 -6.56
N PHE A 141 0.82 -7.32 -5.51
CA PHE A 141 1.45 -6.02 -5.25
C PHE A 141 2.36 -5.57 -6.40
N SER A 142 3.14 -6.50 -6.97
CA SER A 142 3.99 -6.19 -8.13
C SER A 142 3.17 -5.71 -9.32
N THR A 143 2.01 -6.33 -9.56
CA THR A 143 1.07 -5.90 -10.62
C THR A 143 0.53 -4.51 -10.33
N ILE A 144 0.13 -4.22 -9.09
CA ILE A 144 -0.37 -2.91 -8.69
C ILE A 144 0.70 -1.84 -8.93
N PHE A 145 1.93 -2.03 -8.47
CA PHE A 145 3.01 -1.06 -8.67
C PHE A 145 3.37 -0.86 -10.14
N LEU A 146 3.38 -1.94 -10.95
CA LEU A 146 3.62 -1.85 -12.38
C LEU A 146 2.59 -0.96 -13.10
N ASN A 147 1.33 -0.98 -12.63
CA ASN A 147 0.26 -0.21 -13.23
C ASN A 147 0.14 1.21 -12.68
N ILE A 148 0.53 1.48 -11.42
CA ILE A 148 0.51 2.83 -10.85
C ILE A 148 1.71 3.67 -11.33
N THR A 149 2.85 3.03 -11.58
CA THR A 149 4.06 3.73 -12.05
C THR A 149 3.84 4.26 -13.48
N PRO A 150 4.10 5.56 -13.74
CA PRO A 150 3.99 6.12 -15.10
C PRO A 150 4.86 5.38 -16.11
N ASN A 151 4.36 5.24 -17.34
CA ASN A 151 5.12 4.62 -18.43
C ASN A 151 6.39 5.44 -18.74
N GLY A 152 7.52 4.76 -18.88
CA GLY A 152 8.80 5.39 -19.23
C GLY A 152 9.69 5.76 -18.05
N LEU A 153 9.20 5.60 -16.81
CA LEU A 153 10.03 5.74 -15.61
C LEU A 153 10.62 4.38 -15.19
N PRO A 154 11.85 4.38 -14.63
CA PRO A 154 12.41 3.17 -14.05
C PRO A 154 11.56 2.72 -12.86
N LEU A 155 11.49 1.41 -12.66
CA LEU A 155 10.76 0.85 -11.53
C LEU A 155 11.54 1.08 -10.22
N ILE A 156 10.79 1.13 -9.11
CA ILE A 156 11.39 1.33 -7.79
C ILE A 156 12.29 0.15 -7.41
N ASN A 157 13.45 0.47 -6.84
CA ASN A 157 14.35 -0.48 -6.19
C ASN A 157 14.41 -0.12 -4.71
N LEU A 158 13.85 -0.98 -3.86
CA LEU A 158 13.82 -0.78 -2.41
C LEU A 158 14.22 -2.06 -1.69
N THR A 159 15.22 -1.94 -0.80
CA THR A 159 15.63 -2.98 0.14
C THR A 159 15.20 -2.58 1.55
N GLY A 160 14.23 -3.32 2.10
CA GLY A 160 13.68 -3.05 3.42
C GLY A 160 13.74 -4.27 4.35
N LYS A 161 13.75 -4.00 5.66
CA LYS A 161 13.58 -5.04 6.69
C LYS A 161 12.17 -4.97 7.25
N SER A 162 11.54 -6.12 7.41
CA SER A 162 10.24 -6.23 8.09
C SER A 162 10.42 -6.17 9.61
N LYS A 163 9.36 -5.79 10.33
CA LYS A 163 9.36 -5.86 11.80
C LYS A 163 9.36 -7.29 12.35
N ILE A 164 8.89 -8.26 11.56
CA ILE A 164 8.81 -9.66 11.96
C ILE A 164 10.14 -10.33 11.61
N GLY A 165 10.85 -10.77 12.64
CA GLY A 165 12.15 -11.42 12.48
C GLY A 165 12.06 -12.76 11.74
N PRO A 166 13.15 -13.21 11.08
CA PRO A 166 13.19 -14.46 10.32
C PRO A 166 12.85 -15.70 11.16
N LYS A 167 13.20 -15.68 12.46
CA LYS A 167 12.94 -16.78 13.40
C LYS A 167 11.44 -17.09 13.54
N ASN A 168 10.59 -16.08 13.44
CA ASN A 168 9.14 -16.23 13.59
C ASN A 168 8.50 -16.93 12.39
N TRP A 169 9.21 -17.01 11.26
CA TRP A 169 8.74 -17.63 10.03
C TRP A 169 9.27 -19.06 9.83
N GLN A 170 10.27 -19.47 10.60
CA GLN A 170 10.87 -20.80 10.51
C GLN A 170 10.03 -21.81 11.30
N LYS A 171 9.21 -22.59 10.61
CA LYS A 171 8.49 -23.75 11.20
C LYS A 171 9.32 -25.03 11.20
N GLU A 172 10.19 -25.18 10.21
CA GLU A 172 11.10 -26.32 10.05
C GLU A 172 12.54 -25.81 9.79
N PRO A 173 13.57 -26.59 10.12
CA PRO A 173 14.94 -26.27 9.74
C PRO A 173 15.06 -26.12 8.22
N ALA A 174 15.89 -25.19 7.77
CA ALA A 174 16.10 -24.94 6.35
C ALA A 174 16.56 -26.21 5.63
N ARG A 175 15.84 -26.64 4.60
CA ARG A 175 16.25 -27.77 3.78
C ARG A 175 17.49 -27.38 2.98
N ASN A 176 18.53 -28.22 3.02
CA ASN A 176 19.72 -28.06 2.17
C ASN A 176 19.31 -28.27 0.71
N ALA A 177 19.04 -27.18 -0.01
CA ALA A 177 18.74 -27.22 -1.43
C ALA A 177 20.02 -27.54 -2.20
N LYS A 178 20.11 -28.75 -2.78
CA LYS A 178 21.27 -29.20 -3.56
C LYS A 178 21.38 -28.58 -4.97
N VAL A 179 20.38 -27.79 -5.41
CA VAL A 179 20.18 -27.46 -6.84
C VAL A 179 20.41 -25.97 -7.18
N ALA A 180 20.63 -25.09 -6.20
CA ALA A 180 21.07 -23.72 -6.46
C ALA A 180 21.75 -23.13 -5.22
N PRO A 181 22.87 -22.38 -5.36
CA PRO A 181 23.48 -21.67 -4.24
C PRO A 181 22.61 -20.45 -3.90
N ILE A 182 21.51 -20.69 -3.19
CA ILE A 182 20.77 -19.62 -2.54
C ILE A 182 21.58 -19.29 -1.27
N HIS A 183 22.36 -18.22 -1.34
CA HIS A 183 23.16 -17.76 -0.20
C HIS A 183 22.24 -17.17 0.87
N GLY A 184 21.97 -17.94 1.93
CA GLY A 184 21.37 -17.43 3.16
C GLY A 184 20.03 -16.71 2.99
N VAL A 185 19.92 -15.52 3.62
CA VAL A 185 18.70 -14.76 3.95
C VAL A 185 17.96 -14.20 2.71
N ASP A 186 18.50 -14.40 1.51
CA ASP A 186 17.89 -13.97 0.26
C ASP A 186 16.54 -14.70 0.06
N MET A 187 15.46 -13.92 0.05
CA MET A 187 14.06 -14.36 0.00
C MET A 187 13.42 -14.85 1.31
N CYS A 188 13.91 -14.41 2.47
CA CYS A 188 13.15 -14.53 3.71
C CYS A 188 11.96 -13.54 3.75
N GLU A 189 10.83 -13.91 4.35
CA GLU A 189 9.66 -13.03 4.56
C GLU A 189 9.98 -11.77 5.39
N SER A 190 11.14 -11.79 6.07
CA SER A 190 11.67 -10.66 6.82
C SER A 190 12.40 -9.61 5.96
N GLN A 191 12.67 -9.89 4.68
CA GLN A 191 13.23 -8.92 3.73
C GLN A 191 12.19 -8.56 2.66
N VAL A 192 11.90 -7.26 2.55
CA VAL A 192 11.06 -6.71 1.50
C VAL A 192 11.99 -6.22 0.39
N LEU A 193 12.19 -7.06 -0.61
CA LEU A 193 12.81 -6.67 -1.88
C LEU A 193 11.68 -6.24 -2.82
N VAL A 194 11.42 -4.93 -2.89
CA VAL A 194 10.64 -4.38 -4.01
C VAL A 194 11.63 -4.14 -5.14
N ILE A 195 11.96 -5.23 -5.84
CA ILE A 195 12.64 -5.17 -7.13
C ILE A 195 11.58 -5.64 -8.13
N LEU A 196 10.95 -4.72 -8.85
CA LEU A 196 9.94 -5.06 -9.86
C LEU A 196 10.54 -5.76 -11.10
N PHE A 197 11.85 -5.99 -11.11
CA PHE A 197 12.56 -6.88 -12.02
C PHE A 197 13.37 -7.93 -11.26
N ILE A 198 12.68 -8.90 -10.64
CA ILE A 198 13.24 -10.26 -10.65
C ILE A 198 12.38 -11.04 -11.63
N ASN A 199 13.04 -11.46 -12.71
CA ASN A 199 12.52 -12.38 -13.69
C ASN A 199 12.14 -13.68 -12.94
N TRP A 200 10.89 -13.77 -12.46
CA TRP A 200 10.34 -14.92 -11.71
C TRP A 200 10.40 -16.25 -12.49
N ARG A 201 10.91 -16.24 -13.73
CA ARG A 201 11.16 -17.42 -14.57
C ARG A 201 12.19 -18.41 -14.02
N HIS A 202 13.06 -18.01 -13.08
CA HIS A 202 14.13 -18.88 -12.59
C HIS A 202 13.90 -19.49 -11.20
N PHE A 203 12.77 -19.19 -10.52
CA PHE A 203 12.61 -19.54 -9.10
C PHE A 203 11.57 -20.62 -8.78
N ILE A 204 10.93 -21.20 -9.80
CA ILE A 204 9.98 -22.30 -9.62
C ILE A 204 10.24 -23.35 -10.71
N THR A 205 11.40 -24.00 -10.61
CA THR A 205 11.59 -25.35 -11.15
C THR A 205 11.51 -26.31 -9.98
N PHE A 206 10.33 -26.91 -9.78
CA PHE A 206 10.24 -28.18 -9.08
C PHE A 206 10.69 -29.25 -10.07
N SER A 207 11.87 -29.82 -9.83
CA SER A 207 12.18 -31.19 -10.23
C SER A 207 11.57 -32.14 -9.21
#